data_AF-A0A7S0EVQ9-F1
#
_entry.id   AF-A0A7S0EVQ9-F1
#
_cell.length_a   1.000
_cell.length_b   1.000
_cell.length_c   1.000
_cell.angle_alpha   90.00
_cell.angle_beta   90.00
_cell.angle_gamma   90.00
#
_symmetry.space_group_name_H-M   'P 1'
#
loop_
_entity.id
_entity.type
_entity.pdbx_description
1 polymer ?
#
loop_
_entity_poly.entity_id
_entity_poly.type
_entity_poly.pdbx_seq_one_letter_code
_entity_poly.pdbx_strand_id
1 'polypeptide(L)'
;GVASVMCGYNRINGTYACGNAHVLRRHLKLQMGFEGWVMSDWWATHSTHAAASGVDQNMPGSDRYFDAYSLGRLEERRAPRAAKVGFSDQGISAAAEKAREAEAEA
;
A
#
# COMPACT_ATOMS: atom_id res chain seq x y z
N GLY A 1 -10.83 21.03 3.33
CA GLY A 1 -9.41 20.70 3.58
C GLY A 1 -8.67 20.64 2.28
N VAL A 2 -7.34 20.45 2.32
CA VAL A 2 -6.54 20.17 1.12
C VAL A 2 -6.92 18.79 0.56
N ALA A 3 -6.99 18.64 -0.76
CA ALA A 3 -7.39 17.38 -1.40
C ALA A 3 -6.24 16.39 -1.54
N SER A 4 -5.01 16.90 -1.69
CA SER A 4 -3.83 16.08 -1.94
C SER A 4 -2.58 16.65 -1.29
N VAL A 5 -1.68 15.77 -0.84
CA VAL A 5 -0.37 16.14 -0.29
C VAL A 5 0.72 15.43 -1.08
N MET A 6 1.84 16.13 -1.32
CA MET A 6 3.01 15.57 -2.00
C MET A 6 4.08 15.22 -0.97
N CYS A 7 4.61 14.00 -1.03
CA CYS A 7 5.77 13.62 -0.23
C CYS A 7 7.08 14.10 -0.89
N GLY A 8 8.01 14.62 -0.08
CA GLY A 8 9.26 15.18 -0.59
C GLY A 8 10.34 14.15 -0.90
N TYR A 9 11.42 14.62 -1.55
CA TYR A 9 12.60 13.81 -1.87
C TYR A 9 13.45 13.43 -0.66
N ASN A 10 13.37 14.20 0.42
CA ASN A 10 14.30 14.08 1.52
C ASN A 10 14.07 12.81 2.35
N ARG A 11 15.09 12.46 3.12
CA ARG A 11 14.98 11.43 4.15
C ARG A 11 14.59 12.07 5.48
N ILE A 12 13.74 11.37 6.22
CA ILE A 12 13.34 11.69 7.59
C ILE A 12 13.86 10.52 8.43
N ASN A 13 14.82 10.80 9.32
CA ASN A 13 15.49 9.80 10.15
C ASN A 13 16.04 8.60 9.33
N GLY A 14 16.68 8.89 8.20
CA GLY A 14 17.29 7.87 7.32
C GLY A 14 16.33 7.18 6.35
N THR A 15 15.00 7.36 6.49
CA THR A 15 13.99 6.77 5.58
C THR A 15 13.42 7.83 4.65
N TYR A 16 13.32 7.54 3.36
CA TYR A 16 12.71 8.46 2.38
C TYR A 16 11.29 8.83 2.75
N ALA A 17 10.91 10.11 2.60
CA ALA A 17 9.60 10.59 3.01
C ALA A 17 8.45 9.83 2.32
N CYS A 18 8.55 9.58 1.02
CA CYS A 18 7.59 8.77 0.26
C CYS A 18 7.56 7.28 0.64
N GLY A 19 8.56 6.80 1.39
CA GLY A 19 8.59 5.43 1.93
C GLY A 19 8.28 5.34 3.42
N ASN A 20 7.99 6.46 4.10
CA ASN A 20 7.96 6.52 5.55
C ASN A 20 6.53 6.36 6.12
N ALA A 21 6.20 5.14 6.57
CA ALA A 21 4.91 4.82 7.16
C ALA A 21 4.60 5.60 8.46
N HIS A 22 5.62 5.98 9.25
CA HIS A 22 5.40 6.78 10.45
C HIS A 22 4.90 8.19 10.12
N VAL A 23 5.42 8.79 9.05
CA VAL A 23 5.00 10.14 8.64
C VAL A 23 3.66 10.08 7.91
N LEU A 24 3.54 9.23 6.89
CA LEU A 24 2.38 9.23 6.00
C LEU A 24 1.14 8.55 6.62
N ARG A 25 1.28 7.37 7.23
CA ARG A 25 0.13 6.68 7.84
C ARG A 25 -0.14 7.18 9.25
N ARG A 26 0.86 7.12 10.13
CA ARG A 26 0.63 7.40 11.55
C ARG A 26 0.33 8.87 11.80
N HIS A 27 1.18 9.78 11.32
CA HIS A 27 0.97 11.21 11.59
C HIS A 27 -0.06 11.83 10.66
N LEU A 28 0.12 11.74 9.34
CA LEU A 28 -0.75 12.42 8.38
C LEU A 28 -2.16 11.81 8.31
N LYS A 29 -2.29 10.51 7.99
CA LYS A 29 -3.62 9.89 7.84
C LYS A 29 -4.32 9.66 9.19
N LEU A 30 -3.65 9.06 10.18
CA LEU A 30 -4.29 8.68 11.44
C LEU A 30 -4.40 9.82 12.45
N GLN A 31 -3.31 10.53 12.77
CA GLN A 31 -3.34 11.58 13.81
C GLN A 31 -3.97 12.89 13.33
N MET A 32 -3.65 13.32 12.10
CA MET A 32 -4.23 14.55 11.53
C MET A 32 -5.58 14.31 10.86
N GLY A 33 -5.98 13.05 10.65
CA GLY A 33 -7.24 12.71 9.98
C GLY A 33 -7.27 13.10 8.50
N PHE A 34 -6.13 12.99 7.80
CA PHE A 34 -6.09 13.34 6.38
C PHE A 34 -6.80 12.29 5.52
N GLU A 35 -7.94 12.69 4.94
CA GLU A 35 -8.80 11.84 4.08
C GLU A 35 -8.47 11.97 2.59
N GLY A 36 -7.59 12.90 2.21
CA GLY A 36 -7.15 13.05 0.83
C GLY A 36 -6.15 11.97 0.42
N TRP A 37 -5.58 12.12 -0.78
CA TRP A 37 -4.57 11.19 -1.29
C TRP A 37 -3.16 11.78 -1.24
N VAL A 38 -2.17 10.90 -1.11
CA VAL A 38 -0.76 11.25 -1.10
C VAL A 38 -0.15 10.91 -2.44
N MET A 39 0.45 11.91 -3.09
CA MET A 39 1.23 11.73 -4.31
C MET A 39 2.73 11.77 -4.02
N SER A 40 3.53 11.04 -4.80
CA SER A 40 4.97 11.25 -4.81
C SER A 40 5.35 12.51 -5.58
N ASP A 41 6.45 13.14 -5.18
CA ASP A 41 7.19 13.99 -6.11
C ASP A 41 7.80 13.13 -7.23
N TRP A 42 8.21 13.77 -8.33
CA TRP A 42 8.70 13.09 -9.53
C TRP A 42 9.95 12.25 -9.23
N TRP A 43 9.83 10.92 -9.29
CA TRP A 43 10.92 9.98 -8.98
C TRP A 43 11.36 9.91 -7.51
N ALA A 44 10.54 10.42 -6.58
CA ALA A 44 10.82 10.33 -5.14
C ALA A 44 10.55 8.94 -4.53
N THR A 45 9.94 8.04 -5.31
CA THR A 45 9.69 6.66 -4.89
C THR A 45 10.92 5.79 -5.13
N HIS A 46 11.36 5.08 -4.08
CA HIS A 46 12.56 4.24 -4.12
C HIS A 46 12.29 2.75 -3.86
N SER A 47 11.04 2.37 -3.60
CA SER A 47 10.64 0.96 -3.48
C SER A 47 9.13 0.79 -3.66
N THR A 48 8.72 -0.43 -3.99
CA THR A 48 7.29 -0.82 -4.04
C THR A 48 6.62 -0.75 -2.66
N HIS A 49 7.41 -0.69 -1.57
CA HIS A 49 6.90 -0.56 -0.21
C HIS A 49 6.24 0.80 0.05
N ALA A 50 6.51 1.82 -0.76
CA ALA A 50 5.89 3.15 -0.64
C ALA A 50 4.36 3.08 -0.69
N ALA A 51 3.79 2.17 -1.48
CA ALA A 51 2.33 1.92 -1.52
C ALA A 51 1.80 1.48 -0.15
N ALA A 52 2.49 0.53 0.49
CA ALA A 52 2.14 0.06 1.83
C ALA A 52 2.35 1.16 2.90
N SER A 53 3.38 1.99 2.73
CA SER A 53 3.70 3.11 3.61
C SER A 53 2.71 4.27 3.53
N GLY A 54 1.82 4.31 2.54
CA GLY A 54 0.72 5.28 2.46
C GLY A 54 0.77 6.25 1.30
N VAL A 55 1.64 6.05 0.31
CA VAL A 55 1.57 6.74 -0.99
C VAL A 55 0.47 6.12 -1.83
N ASP A 56 -0.44 6.94 -2.33
CA ASP A 56 -1.61 6.50 -3.09
C ASP A 56 -1.42 6.67 -4.60
N GLN A 57 -0.58 7.62 -5.01
CA GLN A 57 -0.26 7.91 -6.41
C GLN A 57 1.23 8.16 -6.57
N ASN A 58 1.82 7.52 -7.57
CA ASN A 58 3.22 7.70 -7.89
C ASN A 58 3.40 8.50 -9.18
N MET A 59 4.22 9.54 -9.11
CA MET A 59 4.50 10.45 -10.22
C MET A 59 5.98 10.34 -10.63
N PRO A 60 6.30 10.41 -11.94
CA PRO A 60 5.40 10.56 -13.10
C PRO A 60 4.62 9.29 -13.49
N GLY A 61 4.79 8.18 -12.79
CA GLY A 61 4.18 6.88 -13.14
C GLY A 61 5.02 6.03 -14.11
N SER A 62 6.17 6.54 -14.58
CA SER A 62 7.12 5.80 -15.42
C SER A 62 8.26 5.15 -14.61
N ASP A 63 8.09 4.97 -13.31
CA ASP A 63 9.10 4.35 -12.46
C ASP A 63 8.90 2.83 -12.34
N ARG A 64 9.92 2.15 -11.84
CA ARG A 64 9.95 0.68 -11.75
C ARG A 64 9.17 0.12 -10.55
N TYR A 65 8.49 0.97 -9.79
CA TYR A 65 7.94 0.61 -8.48
C TYR A 65 6.42 0.53 -8.44
N PHE A 66 5.75 1.35 -9.24
CA PHE A 66 4.29 1.38 -9.31
C PHE A 66 3.75 0.93 -10.68
N ASP A 67 4.55 0.20 -11.45
CA ASP A 67 4.05 -0.47 -12.65
C ASP A 67 3.08 -1.62 -12.29
N ALA A 68 2.20 -1.96 -13.24
CA ALA A 68 1.19 -3.00 -13.06
C ALA A 68 1.80 -4.36 -12.68
N TYR A 69 3.02 -4.63 -13.15
CA TYR A 69 3.72 -5.88 -12.89
C TYR A 69 4.22 -5.97 -11.43
N SER A 70 4.74 -4.86 -10.89
CA SER A 70 5.26 -4.74 -9.54
C SER A 70 4.13 -4.74 -8.51
N LEU A 71 3.03 -4.06 -8.81
CA LEU A 71 1.82 -4.08 -7.98
C LEU A 71 1.16 -5.46 -8.00
N GLY A 72 1.03 -6.10 -9.16
CA GLY A 72 0.50 -7.47 -9.27
C GLY A 72 1.31 -8.47 -8.44
N ARG A 73 2.64 -8.34 -8.40
CA ARG A 73 3.50 -9.17 -7.56
C ARG A 73 3.30 -8.90 -6.06
N LEU A 74 2.98 -7.66 -5.67
CA LEU A 74 2.65 -7.35 -4.27
C LEU A 74 1.31 -7.97 -3.87
N GLU A 75 0.29 -7.90 -4.73
CA GLU A 75 -0.99 -8.59 -4.49
C GLU A 75 -0.79 -10.11 -4.39
N GLU A 76 -0.04 -10.71 -5.30
CA GLU A 76 0.23 -12.15 -5.28
C GLU A 76 1.05 -12.60 -4.05
N ARG A 77 1.85 -11.70 -3.48
CA ARG A 77 2.58 -11.92 -2.23
C ARG A 77 1.74 -11.67 -0.98
N ARG A 78 0.74 -10.78 -1.07
CA ARG A 78 -0.18 -10.45 0.03
C ARG A 78 -1.37 -11.43 0.10
N ALA A 79 -1.67 -12.13 -0.99
CA ALA A 79 -2.63 -13.23 -0.97
C ALA A 79 -2.20 -14.29 0.06
N PRO A 80 -3.09 -14.70 0.98
CA PRO A 80 -2.76 -15.71 1.98
C PRO A 80 -2.28 -16.99 1.29
N ARG A 81 -1.21 -17.63 1.81
CA ARG A 81 -0.61 -18.83 1.19
C ARG A 81 -1.62 -19.95 0.92
N ALA A 82 -2.74 -19.99 1.66
CA ALA A 82 -3.82 -20.94 1.47
C ALA A 82 -4.65 -20.71 0.19
N ALA A 83 -4.66 -19.50 -0.37
CA ALA A 83 -5.38 -19.19 -1.61
C ALA A 83 -4.62 -19.63 -2.88
N LYS A 84 -3.41 -20.19 -2.74
CA LYS A 84 -2.58 -20.67 -3.87
C LYS A 84 -2.88 -22.10 -4.30
N VAL A 85 -3.88 -22.76 -3.71
CA VAL A 85 -4.33 -24.09 -4.13
C VAL A 85 -5.59 -23.95 -4.98
N GLY A 86 -5.43 -24.10 -6.28
CA GLY A 86 -6.47 -24.56 -7.21
C GLY A 86 -7.75 -23.73 -7.27
N PHE A 87 -7.87 -22.93 -8.33
CA PHE A 87 -9.13 -22.36 -8.80
C PHE A 87 -10.14 -23.50 -9.09
N SER A 88 -10.93 -23.88 -8.10
CA SER A 88 -12.14 -24.68 -8.26
C SER A 88 -13.22 -24.04 -7.42
N ASP A 89 -14.36 -23.73 -8.04
CA ASP A 89 -15.43 -22.87 -7.52
C ASP A 89 -16.00 -23.28 -6.15
N GLN A 90 -15.74 -24.50 -5.69
CA GLN A 90 -16.15 -24.97 -4.36
C GLN A 90 -15.28 -24.43 -3.22
N GLY A 91 -14.11 -23.87 -3.51
CA GLY A 91 -13.18 -23.34 -2.50
C GLY A 91 -13.51 -21.92 -2.02
N ILE A 92 -14.23 -21.12 -2.82
CA ILE A 92 -14.47 -19.70 -2.54
C ILE A 92 -15.44 -19.52 -1.36
N SER A 93 -16.49 -20.34 -1.28
CA SER A 93 -17.49 -20.22 -0.20
C SER A 93 -16.94 -20.65 1.16
N ALA A 94 -16.19 -21.75 1.22
CA ALA A 94 -15.58 -22.22 2.47
C ALA A 94 -14.42 -21.33 2.95
N ALA A 95 -13.70 -20.68 2.03
CA ALA A 95 -12.62 -19.76 2.37
C ALA A 95 -13.14 -18.39 2.83
N ALA A 96 -14.26 -17.91 2.28
CA ALA A 96 -14.88 -16.65 2.70
C ALA A 96 -15.42 -16.71 4.13
N GLU A 97 -15.92 -17.87 4.57
CA GLU A 97 -16.44 -18.06 5.92
C GLU A 97 -15.30 -18.10 6.95
N LYS A 98 -14.22 -18.85 6.68
CA LYS A 98 -13.04 -18.89 7.55
C LYS A 98 -12.27 -17.57 7.63
N ALA A 99 -12.29 -16.77 6.56
CA ALA A 99 -11.69 -15.44 6.58
C ALA A 99 -12.45 -14.47 7.50
N ARG A 100 -13.79 -14.58 7.57
CA ARG A 100 -14.62 -13.79 8.49
C ARG A 100 -14.41 -14.18 9.95
N GLU A 101 -14.18 -15.45 10.24
CA GLU A 101 -13.86 -15.93 11.60
C GLU A 101 -12.50 -15.43 12.09
N ALA A 102 -11.49 -15.37 11.20
CA ALA A 102 -10.16 -14.86 11.53
C ALA A 102 -10.10 -13.33 11.74
N GLU A 103 -11.00 -12.57 11.12
CA GLU A 103 -11.14 -11.12 11.35
C GLU A 103 -11.97 -10.78 12.60
N ALA A 104 -12.69 -11.74 13.19
CA ALA A 104 -13.47 -11.54 14.41
C ALA A 104 -12.65 -11.73 15.71
N GLU A 105 -11.44 -12.30 15.62
CA GLU A 105 -10.52 -12.50 16.77
C GLU A 105 -9.36 -11.48 16.84
N ALA A 106 -9.36 -10.45 15.98
CA ALA A 106 -8.36 -9.38 15.94
C ALA A 106 -8.96 -8.01 16.30
#